data_AF-A0A2V7WN50-F1
#
_entry.id   AF-A0A2V7WN50-F1
#
_cell.length_a   1.000
_cell.length_b   1.000
_cell.length_c   1.000
_cell.angle_alpha   90.00
_cell.angle_beta   90.00
_cell.angle_gamma   90.00
#
_symmetry.space_group_name_H-M   'P 1'
#
loop_
_entity.id
_entity.type
_entity.pdbx_description
1 polymer ?
#
loop_
_entity_poly.entity_id
_entity_poly.type
_entity_poly.pdbx_seq_one_letter_code
_entity_poly.pdbx_strand_id
1 'polypeptide(L)'
;MTEPRTLEQIEETPEAAPVSRQALLAAGILLALLTLTTRFWSLGDRPFHHDESIHAHQSYTLMKDGNWRYDPAYHGPFLYYANALVYHVLGASNTTARLLPAIFGLLLIAAAIPLARWIGPGAAAAYAALVLFPGSSGKTSIPSCSRSERSSRSRRSSRPTARAGSRSPRFPSRSPA
;
A
#
# COMPACT_ATOMS: atom_id res chain seq x y z
N MET A 1 -67.32 -1.71 17.84
CA MET A 1 -66.61 -2.26 19.02
C MET A 1 -65.33 -2.90 18.50
N THR A 2 -64.28 -2.11 18.43
CA THR A 2 -62.97 -2.52 17.91
C THR A 2 -62.08 -2.60 19.14
N GLU A 3 -61.74 -3.82 19.56
CA GLU A 3 -60.86 -4.05 20.70
C GLU A 3 -59.53 -3.28 20.49
N PRO A 4 -59.07 -2.49 21.47
CA PRO A 4 -57.78 -1.82 21.35
C PRO A 4 -56.69 -2.88 21.35
N ARG A 5 -55.96 -3.02 20.23
CA ARG A 5 -54.73 -3.83 20.17
C ARG A 5 -53.81 -3.39 21.31
N THR A 6 -53.54 -4.31 22.21
CA THR A 6 -52.67 -4.17 23.38
C THR A 6 -51.32 -3.59 22.95
N LEU A 7 -51.00 -2.40 23.45
CA LEU A 7 -49.72 -1.72 23.20
C LEU A 7 -48.51 -2.54 23.69
N GLU A 8 -48.73 -3.55 24.54
CA GLU A 8 -47.70 -4.51 24.96
C GLU A 8 -47.09 -5.29 23.80
N GLN A 9 -47.82 -5.52 22.70
CA GLN A 9 -47.31 -6.30 21.57
C GLN A 9 -46.28 -5.54 20.71
N ILE A 10 -46.09 -4.24 20.94
CA ILE A 10 -45.12 -3.41 20.19
C ILE A 10 -43.77 -3.31 20.92
N GLU A 11 -43.72 -3.63 22.22
CA GLU A 11 -42.50 -3.53 23.04
C GLU A 11 -41.65 -4.81 23.09
N GLU A 12 -42.07 -5.89 22.45
CA GLU A 12 -41.18 -7.03 22.16
C GLU A 12 -40.19 -6.66 21.05
N THR A 13 -39.28 -5.74 21.37
CA THR A 13 -38.00 -5.66 20.66
C THR A 13 -37.30 -6.98 20.95
N PRO A 14 -36.94 -7.80 19.95
CA PRO A 14 -36.33 -9.10 20.18
C PRO A 14 -35.07 -8.88 21.01
N GLU A 15 -35.12 -9.27 22.28
CA GLU A 15 -34.01 -9.16 23.19
C GLU A 15 -32.90 -10.04 22.62
N ALA A 16 -31.91 -9.39 21.99
CA ALA A 16 -30.86 -10.07 21.27
C ALA A 16 -30.17 -11.04 22.23
N ALA A 17 -30.38 -12.35 22.00
CA ALA A 17 -29.86 -13.39 22.87
C ALA A 17 -28.38 -13.14 23.17
N PRO A 18 -27.93 -13.32 24.43
CA PRO A 18 -26.56 -13.02 24.81
C PRO A 18 -25.61 -13.84 23.95
N VAL A 19 -24.86 -13.16 23.08
CA VAL A 19 -23.89 -13.82 22.20
C VAL A 19 -22.84 -14.51 23.08
N SER A 20 -22.69 -15.81 22.90
CA SER A 20 -21.77 -16.59 23.72
C SER A 20 -20.35 -16.03 23.59
N ARG A 21 -19.60 -15.99 24.70
CA ARG A 21 -18.20 -15.53 24.69
C ARG A 21 -17.36 -16.31 23.68
N GLN A 22 -17.67 -17.59 23.47
CA GLN A 22 -17.04 -18.44 22.47
C GLN A 22 -17.35 -17.98 21.04
N ALA A 23 -18.60 -17.60 20.74
CA ALA A 23 -18.98 -17.07 19.43
C ALA A 23 -18.28 -15.73 19.14
N LEU A 24 -18.15 -14.85 20.14
CA LEU A 24 -17.39 -13.60 19.99
C LEU A 24 -15.90 -13.85 19.72
N LEU A 25 -15.29 -14.79 20.46
CA LEU A 25 -13.90 -15.18 20.23
C LEU A 25 -13.72 -15.81 18.85
N ALA A 26 -14.61 -16.73 18.46
CA ALA A 26 -14.60 -17.37 17.15
C ALA A 26 -14.74 -16.33 16.04
N ALA A 27 -15.68 -15.39 16.15
CA ALA A 27 -15.86 -14.30 15.19
C ALA A 27 -14.63 -13.37 15.11
N GLY A 28 -14.04 -13.03 16.26
CA GLY A 28 -12.80 -12.24 16.31
C GLY A 28 -11.62 -12.95 15.65
N ILE A 29 -11.46 -14.25 15.89
CA ILE A 29 -10.44 -15.09 15.24
C ILE A 29 -10.69 -15.17 13.73
N LEU A 30 -11.94 -15.37 13.31
CA LEU A 30 -12.32 -15.41 11.90
C LEU A 30 -12.00 -14.09 11.19
N LEU A 31 -12.33 -12.95 11.81
CA LEU A 31 -11.99 -11.62 11.32
C LEU A 31 -10.47 -11.41 11.24
N ALA A 32 -9.72 -11.84 12.26
CA ALA A 32 -8.27 -11.75 12.26
C ALA A 32 -7.64 -12.59 11.13
N LEU A 33 -8.10 -13.83 10.94
CA LEU A 33 -7.65 -14.71 9.86
C LEU A 33 -8.00 -14.15 8.48
N LEU A 34 -9.21 -13.64 8.31
CA LEU A 34 -9.65 -13.04 7.04
C LEU A 34 -8.86 -11.75 6.74
N THR A 35 -8.55 -10.97 7.77
CA THR A 35 -7.67 -9.79 7.62
C THR A 35 -6.26 -10.20 7.23
N LEU A 36 -5.69 -11.21 7.91
CA LEU A 36 -4.35 -11.71 7.62
C LEU A 36 -4.26 -12.18 6.16
N THR A 37 -5.22 -13.00 5.73
CA THR A 37 -5.25 -13.49 4.35
C THR A 37 -5.41 -12.34 3.37
N THR A 38 -6.43 -11.49 3.52
CA THR A 38 -6.67 -10.39 2.55
C THR A 38 -5.55 -9.35 2.48
N ARG A 39 -4.85 -9.07 3.59
CA ARG A 39 -3.81 -8.03 3.66
C ARG A 39 -2.40 -8.53 3.41
N PHE A 40 -2.09 -9.79 3.69
CA PHE A 40 -0.75 -10.32 3.48
C PHE A 40 -0.64 -11.20 2.23
N TRP A 41 -1.77 -11.66 1.67
CA TRP A 41 -1.79 -12.39 0.41
C TRP A 41 -1.35 -11.49 -0.74
N SER A 42 -0.34 -11.93 -1.52
CA SER A 42 0.12 -11.25 -2.75
C SER A 42 0.67 -9.83 -2.52
N LEU A 43 1.22 -9.56 -1.34
CA LEU A 43 1.68 -8.21 -0.95
C LEU A 43 2.82 -7.68 -1.85
N GLY A 44 3.66 -8.56 -2.37
CA GLY A 44 4.82 -8.22 -3.19
C GLY A 44 4.59 -8.30 -4.71
N ASP A 45 3.45 -8.83 -5.16
CA ASP A 45 3.27 -9.24 -6.57
C ASP A 45 3.04 -8.07 -7.53
N ARG A 46 2.63 -6.92 -6.98
CA ARG A 46 2.35 -5.71 -7.77
C ARG A 46 3.55 -4.77 -7.78
N PRO A 47 3.88 -4.17 -8.94
CA PRO A 47 4.82 -3.05 -9.01
C PRO A 47 4.38 -1.91 -8.09
N PHE A 48 5.34 -1.11 -7.63
CA PHE A 48 5.02 0.05 -6.79
C PHE A 48 4.24 1.11 -7.57
N HIS A 49 3.21 1.64 -6.94
CA HIS A 49 2.61 2.89 -7.37
C HIS A 49 3.51 4.08 -7.00
N HIS A 50 3.27 5.26 -7.56
CA HIS A 50 4.16 6.42 -7.41
C HIS A 50 4.35 6.84 -5.95
N ASP A 51 3.28 6.86 -5.16
CA ASP A 51 3.27 7.12 -3.72
C ASP A 51 3.96 6.01 -2.91
N GLU A 52 3.74 4.74 -3.25
CA GLU A 52 4.43 3.62 -2.60
C GLU A 52 5.95 3.65 -2.84
N SER A 53 6.36 4.00 -4.06
CA SER A 53 7.77 4.01 -4.46
C SER A 53 8.59 5.07 -3.71
N ILE A 54 8.00 6.22 -3.40
CA ILE A 54 8.63 7.27 -2.61
C ILE A 54 8.93 6.75 -1.21
N HIS A 55 7.95 6.13 -0.56
CA HIS A 55 8.13 5.53 0.77
C HIS A 55 9.16 4.41 0.75
N ALA A 56 9.14 3.56 -0.27
CA ALA A 56 10.11 2.49 -0.41
C ALA A 56 11.54 3.01 -0.60
N HIS A 57 11.73 3.99 -1.50
CA HIS A 57 13.03 4.56 -1.80
C HIS A 57 13.60 5.34 -0.62
N GLN A 58 12.83 6.25 -0.01
CA GLN A 58 13.30 7.08 1.08
C GLN A 58 13.68 6.28 2.32
N SER A 59 12.89 5.24 2.64
CA SER A 59 13.21 4.35 3.77
C SER A 59 14.47 3.54 3.48
N TYR A 60 14.72 3.17 2.23
CA TYR A 60 15.94 2.45 1.82
C TYR A 60 17.18 3.35 1.88
N THR A 61 17.10 4.58 1.39
CA THR A 61 18.16 5.59 1.52
C THR A 61 18.43 5.88 2.99
N LEU A 62 17.39 6.03 3.81
CA LEU A 62 17.54 6.25 5.24
C LEU A 62 18.24 5.08 5.95
N MET A 63 17.87 3.84 5.60
CA MET A 63 18.53 2.64 6.13
C MET A 63 20.02 2.58 5.74
N LYS A 64 20.38 3.02 4.52
CA LYS A 64 21.76 2.96 4.01
C LYS A 64 22.64 4.10 4.53
N ASP A 65 22.16 5.32 4.40
CA ASP A 65 22.95 6.53 4.61
C ASP A 65 22.76 7.09 6.02
N GLY A 66 21.76 6.61 6.76
CA GLY A 66 21.47 7.02 8.14
C GLY A 66 20.97 8.45 8.29
N ASN A 67 20.82 9.19 7.20
CA ASN A 67 20.45 10.60 7.21
C ASN A 67 19.05 10.82 6.65
N TRP A 68 18.16 11.37 7.46
CA TRP A 68 16.83 11.80 7.03
C TRP A 68 16.83 13.31 6.79
N ARG A 69 16.29 13.73 5.65
CA ARG A 69 16.10 15.15 5.33
C ARG A 69 14.63 15.43 5.13
N TYR A 70 14.09 16.39 5.89
CA TYR A 70 12.73 16.85 5.70
C TYR A 70 12.58 17.50 4.32
N ASP A 71 11.52 17.13 3.62
CA ASP A 71 11.10 17.73 2.37
C ASP A 71 9.59 18.01 2.49
N PRO A 72 9.15 19.26 2.32
CA PRO A 72 7.73 19.62 2.38
C PRO A 72 6.83 18.85 1.40
N ALA A 73 7.40 18.26 0.34
CA ALA A 73 6.66 17.42 -0.59
C ALA A 73 6.19 16.09 0.05
N TYR A 74 6.80 15.67 1.16
CA TYR A 74 6.57 14.37 1.77
C TYR A 74 6.12 14.50 3.24
N HIS A 75 5.16 13.67 3.62
CA HIS A 75 4.53 13.74 4.94
C HIS A 75 5.41 13.17 6.06
N GLY A 76 4.87 13.11 7.28
CA GLY A 76 5.61 12.92 8.52
C GLY A 76 6.66 11.78 8.54
N PRO A 77 7.72 11.94 9.35
CA PRO A 77 8.91 11.09 9.33
C PRO A 77 8.67 9.64 9.75
N PHE A 78 7.63 9.39 10.55
CA PHE A 78 7.41 8.12 11.26
C PHE A 78 7.47 6.91 10.32
N LEU A 79 6.76 6.96 9.20
CA LEU A 79 6.66 5.83 8.29
C LEU A 79 8.03 5.48 7.68
N TYR A 80 8.89 6.47 7.43
CA TYR A 80 10.22 6.25 6.86
C TYR A 80 11.16 5.56 7.85
N TYR A 81 11.19 6.03 9.10
CA TYR A 81 12.02 5.40 10.13
C TYR A 81 11.54 3.98 10.45
N ALA A 82 10.22 3.80 10.53
CA ALA A 82 9.66 2.49 10.82
C ALA A 82 9.90 1.49 9.67
N ASN A 83 9.75 1.91 8.40
CA ASN A 83 10.09 1.06 7.25
C ASN A 83 11.61 0.82 7.15
N ALA A 84 12.45 1.81 7.47
CA ALA A 84 13.89 1.64 7.47
C ALA A 84 14.33 0.58 8.49
N LEU A 85 13.71 0.55 9.68
CA LEU A 85 13.94 -0.50 10.67
C LEU A 85 13.52 -1.88 10.12
N VAL A 86 12.38 -1.97 9.45
CA VAL A 86 11.93 -3.22 8.82
C VAL A 86 12.89 -3.67 7.73
N TYR A 87 13.41 -2.76 6.91
CA TYR A 87 14.43 -3.11 5.91
C TYR A 87 15.73 -3.54 6.54
N HIS A 88 16.11 -2.97 7.69
CA HIS A 88 17.31 -3.37 8.41
C HIS A 88 17.20 -4.80 8.94
N VAL A 89 16.04 -5.20 9.45
CA VAL A 89 15.83 -6.53 10.07
C VAL A 89 15.47 -7.61 9.05
N LEU A 90 14.58 -7.32 8.09
CA LEU A 90 14.01 -8.30 7.16
C LEU A 90 14.56 -8.17 5.73
N GLY A 91 15.33 -7.12 5.45
CA GLY A 91 15.80 -6.80 4.10
C GLY A 91 14.82 -5.95 3.31
N ALA A 92 15.35 -5.24 2.31
CA ALA A 92 14.56 -4.42 1.40
C ALA A 92 13.94 -5.28 0.28
N SER A 93 12.60 -5.31 0.22
CA SER A 93 11.82 -6.04 -0.78
C SER A 93 10.46 -5.37 -0.99
N ASN A 94 9.76 -5.73 -2.06
CA ASN A 94 8.40 -5.23 -2.32
C ASN A 94 7.42 -5.56 -1.17
N THR A 95 7.59 -6.74 -0.57
CA THR A 95 6.77 -7.20 0.55
C THR A 95 7.04 -6.40 1.82
N THR A 96 8.33 -6.18 2.15
CA THR A 96 8.70 -5.46 3.37
C THR A 96 8.32 -3.99 3.31
N ALA A 97 8.30 -3.38 2.12
CA ALA A 97 7.87 -1.99 1.92
C ALA A 97 6.40 -1.75 2.31
N ARG A 98 5.56 -2.77 2.10
CA ARG A 98 4.11 -2.74 2.36
C ARG A 98 3.72 -3.40 3.68
N LEU A 99 4.69 -3.95 4.40
CA LEU A 99 4.48 -4.67 5.64
C LEU A 99 3.84 -3.80 6.72
N LEU A 100 4.35 -2.57 6.89
CA LEU A 100 3.81 -1.62 7.87
C LEU A 100 2.37 -1.23 7.57
N PRO A 101 2.01 -0.78 6.36
CA PRO A 101 0.61 -0.55 5.99
C PRO A 101 -0.31 -1.75 6.26
N ALA A 102 0.16 -2.97 5.98
CA ALA A 102 -0.60 -4.19 6.25
C ALA A 102 -0.84 -4.43 7.75
N ILE A 103 0.20 -4.24 8.58
CA ILE A 103 0.11 -4.34 10.05
C ILE A 103 -0.84 -3.27 10.60
N PHE A 104 -0.74 -2.02 10.17
CA PHE A 104 -1.65 -0.95 10.62
C PHE A 104 -3.10 -1.22 10.22
N GLY A 105 -3.35 -1.80 9.04
CA GLY A 105 -4.68 -2.25 8.66
C GLY A 105 -5.27 -3.30 9.60
N LEU A 106 -4.44 -4.25 10.06
CA LEU A 106 -4.84 -5.24 11.07
C LEU A 106 -5.11 -4.59 12.42
N LEU A 107 -4.25 -3.66 12.85
CA LEU A 107 -4.44 -2.92 14.09
C LEU A 107 -5.72 -2.07 14.06
N LEU A 108 -6.08 -1.53 12.90
CA LEU A 108 -7.31 -0.76 12.71
C LEU A 108 -8.55 -1.63 12.96
N ILE A 109 -8.56 -2.87 12.45
CA ILE A 109 -9.64 -3.81 12.71
C ILE A 109 -9.66 -4.24 14.17
N ALA A 110 -8.50 -4.47 14.78
CA ALA A 110 -8.39 -4.79 16.20
C ALA A 110 -8.88 -3.64 17.11
N ALA A 111 -8.70 -2.38 16.69
CA ALA A 111 -9.17 -1.20 17.39
C ALA A 111 -10.72 -1.12 17.48
N ALA A 112 -11.44 -1.88 16.67
CA ALA A 112 -12.90 -2.02 16.80
C ALA A 112 -13.31 -2.58 18.18
N ILE A 113 -12.50 -3.45 18.78
CA ILE A 113 -12.80 -4.13 20.05
C ILE A 113 -12.89 -3.14 21.22
N PRO A 114 -11.85 -2.32 21.51
CA PRO A 114 -11.97 -1.30 22.54
C PRO A 114 -13.00 -0.25 22.18
N LEU A 115 -13.19 0.09 20.89
CA LEU A 115 -14.18 1.08 20.48
C LEU A 115 -15.62 0.64 20.73
N ALA A 116 -15.89 -0.67 20.65
CA ALA A 116 -17.21 -1.26 20.94
C ALA A 116 -17.75 -0.90 22.32
N ARG A 117 -16.86 -0.61 23.30
CA ARG A 117 -17.27 -0.20 24.64
C ARG A 117 -17.92 1.18 24.68
N TRP A 118 -17.69 2.02 23.67
CA TRP A 118 -18.21 3.40 23.58
C TRP A 118 -19.35 3.54 22.57
N ILE A 119 -19.25 2.87 21.41
CA ILE A 119 -20.24 2.99 20.32
C ILE A 119 -21.27 1.85 20.29
N GLY A 120 -21.10 0.84 21.14
CA GLY A 120 -21.93 -0.37 21.16
C GLY A 120 -21.45 -1.46 20.19
N PRO A 121 -21.83 -2.74 20.44
CA PRO A 121 -21.33 -3.89 19.70
C PRO A 121 -21.77 -3.91 18.23
N GLY A 122 -23.00 -3.46 17.93
CA GLY A 122 -23.51 -3.40 16.56
C GLY A 122 -22.72 -2.43 15.67
N ALA A 123 -22.42 -1.24 16.18
CA ALA A 123 -21.63 -0.23 15.46
C ALA A 123 -20.16 -0.67 15.27
N ALA A 124 -19.56 -1.33 16.26
CA ALA A 124 -18.22 -1.88 16.14
C ALA A 124 -18.14 -3.02 15.11
N ALA A 125 -19.15 -3.88 15.03
CA ALA A 125 -19.24 -4.91 14.00
C ALA A 125 -19.37 -4.29 12.59
N ALA A 126 -20.19 -3.26 12.44
CA ALA A 126 -20.32 -2.53 11.18
C ALA A 126 -18.99 -1.84 10.77
N TYR A 127 -18.28 -1.24 11.73
CA TYR A 127 -16.95 -0.66 11.51
C TYR A 127 -15.94 -1.71 11.05
N ALA A 128 -15.84 -2.85 11.74
CA ALA A 128 -14.93 -3.93 11.37
C ALA A 128 -15.24 -4.46 9.96
N ALA A 129 -16.53 -4.62 9.62
CA ALA A 129 -16.95 -5.03 8.28
C ALA A 129 -16.56 -4.02 7.19
N LEU A 130 -16.76 -2.73 7.43
CA LEU A 130 -16.36 -1.64 6.50
C LEU A 130 -14.85 -1.64 6.23
N VAL A 131 -14.03 -1.84 7.27
CA VAL A 131 -12.57 -1.84 7.13
C VAL A 131 -12.06 -3.12 6.44
N LEU A 132 -12.73 -4.24 6.70
CA LEU A 132 -12.38 -5.54 6.11
C LEU A 132 -12.71 -5.61 4.61
N PHE A 133 -13.85 -5.04 4.21
CA PHE A 133 -14.28 -4.93 2.82
C PHE A 133 -14.07 -3.50 2.30
N PRO A 134 -12.83 -3.08 1.96
CA PRO A 134 -12.70 -1.90 1.12
C PRO A 134 -13.41 -2.25 -0.19
N GLY A 135 -14.45 -1.48 -0.54
CA GLY A 135 -15.33 -1.77 -1.68
C GLY A 135 -14.53 -2.34 -2.85
N SER A 136 -14.92 -3.54 -3.30
CA SER A 136 -14.19 -4.29 -4.31
C SER A 136 -14.28 -3.56 -5.65
N SER A 137 -13.45 -2.55 -5.86
CA SER A 137 -13.22 -1.97 -7.17
C SER A 137 -12.55 -3.06 -8.00
N GLY A 138 -13.31 -3.62 -8.94
CA GLY A 138 -12.90 -4.70 -9.83
C GLY A 138 -11.51 -4.40 -10.38
N LYS A 139 -10.59 -5.36 -10.20
CA LYS A 139 -9.27 -5.32 -10.81
C LYS A 139 -9.49 -5.44 -12.32
N THR A 140 -9.56 -4.32 -13.03
CA THR A 140 -9.46 -4.29 -14.49
C THR A 140 -8.05 -4.73 -14.85
N SER A 141 -7.96 -5.90 -15.47
CA SER A 141 -6.75 -6.43 -16.07
C SER A 141 -6.18 -5.39 -17.04
N ILE A 142 -5.02 -4.81 -16.72
CA ILE A 142 -4.31 -3.92 -17.65
C ILE A 142 -3.82 -4.80 -18.81
N PRO A 143 -4.23 -4.56 -20.06
CA PRO A 143 -3.69 -5.31 -21.19
C PRO A 143 -2.20 -4.96 -21.33
N SER A 144 -1.36 -5.99 -21.27
CA SER A 144 0.06 -5.92 -21.62
C SER A 144 0.18 -5.39 -23.04
N CYS A 145 0.57 -4.12 -23.18
CA CYS A 145 0.91 -3.54 -24.47
C CYS A 145 2.27 -4.13 -24.86
N SER A 146 2.25 -5.19 -25.67
CA SER A 146 3.45 -5.76 -26.28
C SER A 146 4.12 -4.68 -27.12
N ARG A 147 5.20 -4.13 -26.57
CA ARG A 147 6.10 -3.18 -27.24
C ARG A 147 6.71 -3.89 -28.44
N SER A 148 6.13 -3.70 -29.62
CA SER A 148 6.69 -4.22 -30.86
C SER A 148 8.05 -3.58 -31.08
N GLU A 149 9.07 -4.43 -31.03
CA GLU A 149 10.45 -4.09 -31.30
C GLU A 149 10.54 -3.45 -32.69
N ARG A 150 10.99 -2.19 -32.70
CA ARG A 150 11.39 -1.48 -33.92
C ARG A 150 12.67 -2.14 -34.41
N SER A 151 12.50 -3.24 -35.14
CA SER A 151 13.54 -3.96 -35.86
C SER A 151 14.24 -3.01 -36.85
N SER A 152 15.51 -2.81 -36.56
CA SER A 152 16.57 -2.36 -37.45
C SER A 152 16.43 -2.93 -38.86
N ARG A 153 16.06 -2.08 -39.83
CA ARG A 153 16.29 -2.38 -41.25
C ARG A 153 17.36 -1.44 -41.79
N SER A 154 18.57 -2.00 -41.84
CA SER A 154 19.68 -1.53 -42.64
C SER A 154 19.21 -1.13 -44.04
N ARG A 155 19.36 0.14 -44.40
CA ARG A 155 19.52 0.54 -45.81
C ARG A 155 20.82 1.30 -45.98
N ARG A 156 21.75 0.54 -46.55
CA ARG A 156 22.98 0.89 -47.23
C ARG A 156 22.74 1.93 -48.32
N SER A 157 23.82 2.59 -48.75
CA SER A 157 23.98 3.54 -49.87
C SER A 157 23.47 4.96 -49.56
N SER A 158 24.21 6.06 -49.77
CA SER A 158 25.44 6.31 -50.52
C SER A 158 25.96 7.70 -50.11
N ARG A 159 27.24 7.82 -49.69
CA ARG A 159 27.92 9.11 -49.50
C ARG A 159 28.66 9.49 -50.78
N PRO A 160 28.44 10.66 -51.38
CA PRO A 160 29.41 11.25 -52.28
C PRO A 160 30.45 12.04 -51.49
N THR A 161 31.66 11.93 -52.01
CA THR A 161 32.91 12.56 -51.63
C THR A 161 32.83 14.09 -51.63
N ALA A 162 33.33 14.73 -50.57
CA ALA A 162 33.79 16.11 -50.64
C ALA A 162 35.07 16.28 -49.80
N ARG A 163 36.08 16.78 -50.50
CA ARG A 163 37.48 16.97 -50.14
C ARG A 163 37.65 18.42 -49.66
N ALA A 164 38.12 18.61 -48.44
CA ALA A 164 38.81 19.81 -47.92
C ALA A 164 39.12 19.51 -46.44
N GLY A 165 40.27 19.75 -45.85
CA GLY A 165 41.48 20.45 -46.24
C GLY A 165 42.25 20.66 -44.93
N SER A 166 43.39 19.99 -44.80
CA SER A 166 44.58 20.34 -44.01
C SER A 166 44.47 21.00 -42.61
N ARG A 167 45.22 20.39 -41.66
CA ARG A 167 45.96 20.96 -40.52
C ARG A 167 45.44 20.61 -39.12
N SER A 168 46.10 19.63 -38.51
CA SER A 168 46.40 19.54 -37.08
C SER A 168 47.84 20.08 -36.84
N PRO A 169 48.38 20.16 -35.62
CA PRO A 169 47.82 20.27 -34.26
C PRO A 169 48.41 21.48 -33.49
N ARG A 170 47.93 21.78 -32.26
CA ARG A 170 48.75 22.33 -31.14
C ARG A 170 47.94 22.48 -29.84
N PHE A 171 48.24 21.62 -28.87
CA PHE A 171 48.31 21.95 -27.42
C PHE A 171 49.67 22.66 -27.18
N PRO A 172 49.94 23.42 -26.07
CA PRO A 172 49.60 23.05 -24.69
C PRO A 172 49.35 24.20 -23.65
N SER A 173 48.89 23.75 -22.47
CA SER A 173 49.19 24.20 -21.08
C SER A 173 49.10 25.69 -20.67
N ARG A 174 48.30 25.97 -19.63
CA ARG A 174 48.77 26.39 -18.27
C ARG A 174 47.59 26.85 -17.38
N SER A 175 47.50 26.27 -16.19
CA SER A 175 46.96 26.90 -14.95
C SER A 175 48.10 27.66 -14.24
N PRO A 176 47.90 28.22 -13.04
CA PRO A 176 46.86 29.11 -12.52
C PRO A 176 47.46 30.45 -12.02
N ALA A 177 46.60 31.38 -11.57
CA ALA A 177 46.90 32.38 -10.54
C ALA A 177 45.59 32.71 -9.80
#